data_AF-A0A558NQA0-F1
#
_entry.id   AF-A0A558NQA0-F1
#
_cell.length_a   1.000
_cell.length_b   1.000
_cell.length_c   1.000
_cell.angle_alpha   90.00
_cell.angle_beta   90.00
_cell.angle_gamma   90.00
#
_symmetry.space_group_name_H-M   'P 1'
#
loop_
_entity.id
_entity.type
_entity.pdbx_description
1 polymer ?
#
loop_
_entity_poly.entity_id
_entity_poly.type
_entity_poly.pdbx_seq_one_letter_code
_entity_poly.pdbx_strand_id
1 'polypeptide(L)'
;MSGKVNKEFWLGQLFTLLATVVGVYLAANSGFEKAIEFENLQHQRDVYHVQQSLLGEMQVNTERLQSWVDEFDKAPQSNSMSMQPDKYQLDTFFWNAAQEGSAIFEMPHQYVSGISAFYQRAEYLRSQLLSGNPFEAPKASEKLRQLTTETRIQLLKNIQQHITEQKQQLQKTGLI
;
A
#
# COMPACT_ATOMS: atom_id res chain seq x y z
N MET A 1 -60.92 -29.63 40.60
CA MET A 1 -60.69 -28.88 39.36
C MET A 1 -59.46 -29.45 38.67
N SER A 2 -59.64 -30.39 37.74
CA SER A 2 -58.52 -31.02 37.03
C SER A 2 -58.31 -30.29 35.71
N GLY A 3 -57.33 -29.37 35.69
CA GLY A 3 -56.94 -28.64 34.50
C GLY A 3 -56.23 -29.59 33.54
N LYS A 4 -56.95 -30.12 32.54
CA LYS A 4 -56.31 -30.86 31.45
C LYS A 4 -55.37 -29.91 30.72
N VAL A 5 -54.07 -30.14 30.87
CA VAL A 5 -53.04 -29.42 30.13
C VAL A 5 -53.27 -29.66 28.64
N ASN A 6 -53.66 -28.61 27.91
CA ASN A 6 -53.85 -28.67 26.47
C ASN A 6 -52.49 -28.87 25.80
N LYS A 7 -52.21 -30.11 25.41
CA LYS A 7 -50.95 -30.51 24.76
C LYS A 7 -50.72 -29.73 23.46
N GLU A 8 -51.79 -29.40 22.75
CA GLU A 8 -51.77 -28.60 21.52
C GLU A 8 -51.28 -27.16 21.76
N PHE A 9 -51.69 -26.55 22.88
CA PHE A 9 -51.24 -25.20 23.25
C PHE A 9 -49.74 -25.19 23.58
N TRP A 10 -49.25 -26.16 24.35
CA TRP A 10 -47.83 -26.27 24.69
C TRP A 10 -46.95 -26.60 23.48
N LEU A 11 -47.46 -27.41 22.56
CA LEU A 11 -46.76 -27.71 21.30
C LEU A 11 -46.66 -26.46 20.42
N GLY A 12 -47.75 -25.70 20.28
CA GLY A 12 -47.75 -24.42 19.56
C GLY A 12 -46.76 -23.43 20.16
N GLN A 13 -46.76 -23.27 21.48
CA GLN A 13 -45.85 -22.37 22.18
C GLN A 13 -44.38 -22.78 22.00
N LEU A 14 -44.07 -24.08 22.02
CA LEU A 14 -42.73 -24.61 21.76
C LEU A 14 -42.28 -24.26 20.33
N PHE A 15 -43.15 -24.44 19.33
CA PHE A 15 -42.85 -24.06 17.94
C PHE A 15 -42.66 -22.56 17.78
N THR A 16 -43.46 -21.72 18.44
CA THR A 16 -43.28 -20.25 18.42
C THR A 16 -41.95 -19.84 19.03
N LEU A 17 -41.55 -20.47 20.15
CA LEU A 17 -40.30 -20.18 20.83
C LEU A 17 -39.10 -20.62 19.97
N LEU A 18 -39.16 -21.81 19.39
CA LEU A 18 -38.16 -22.30 18.42
C LEU A 18 -38.06 -21.40 17.19
N ALA A 19 -39.19 -20.98 16.61
CA ALA A 19 -39.21 -20.08 15.45
C ALA A 19 -38.58 -18.72 15.76
N THR A 20 -38.78 -18.20 16.97
CA THR A 20 -38.21 -16.91 17.40
C THR A 20 -36.71 -17.03 17.61
N VAL A 21 -36.24 -18.08 18.29
CA VAL A 21 -34.81 -18.34 18.51
C VAL A 21 -34.09 -18.56 17.18
N VAL A 22 -34.66 -19.37 16.28
CA VAL A 22 -34.11 -19.61 14.94
C VAL A 22 -34.10 -18.35 14.08
N GLY A 23 -35.17 -17.55 14.13
CA GLY A 23 -35.26 -16.29 13.41
C GLY A 23 -34.21 -15.28 13.85
N VAL A 24 -34.00 -15.11 15.16
CA VAL A 24 -32.94 -14.25 15.71
C VAL A 24 -31.56 -14.77 15.36
N TYR A 25 -31.33 -16.09 15.46
CA TYR A 25 -30.04 -16.71 15.12
C TYR A 25 -29.67 -16.48 13.65
N LEU A 26 -30.61 -16.71 12.71
CA LEU A 26 -30.38 -16.50 11.28
C LEU A 26 -30.14 -15.03 10.94
N ALA A 27 -30.90 -14.12 11.54
CA ALA A 27 -30.71 -12.68 11.34
C ALA A 27 -29.35 -12.20 11.88
N ALA A 28 -28.95 -12.67 13.06
CA ALA A 28 -27.66 -12.35 13.65
C ALA A 28 -26.49 -12.94 12.84
N ASN A 29 -26.59 -14.19 12.40
CA ASN A 29 -25.54 -14.83 11.59
C ASN A 29 -25.35 -14.15 10.23
N SER A 30 -26.46 -13.81 9.55
CA SER A 30 -26.43 -13.06 8.29
C SER A 30 -25.82 -11.65 8.47
N GLY A 31 -26.19 -10.96 9.56
CA GLY A 31 -25.63 -9.65 9.88
C GLY A 31 -24.13 -9.71 10.20
N PHE A 32 -23.69 -10.72 10.94
CA PHE A 32 -22.28 -10.93 11.28
C PHE A 32 -21.43 -11.25 10.05
N GLU A 33 -21.89 -12.16 9.19
CA GLU A 33 -21.20 -12.51 7.94
C GLU A 33 -21.04 -11.27 7.03
N LYS A 34 -22.08 -10.45 6.90
CA LYS A 34 -22.04 -9.21 6.14
C LYS A 34 -21.11 -8.16 6.76
N ALA A 35 -21.02 -8.09 8.08
CA ALA A 35 -20.11 -7.18 8.76
C ALA A 35 -18.64 -7.55 8.54
N ILE A 36 -18.29 -8.84 8.64
CA ILE A 36 -16.94 -9.33 8.33
C ILE A 36 -16.59 -9.06 6.86
N GLU A 37 -17.52 -9.34 5.95
CA GLU A 37 -17.32 -9.07 4.52
C GLU A 37 -17.03 -7.59 4.30
N PHE A 38 -17.84 -6.69 4.88
CA PHE A 38 -17.64 -5.25 4.78
C PHE A 38 -16.29 -4.79 5.38
N GLU A 39 -15.90 -5.31 6.54
CA GLU A 39 -14.62 -4.98 7.19
C GLU A 39 -13.44 -5.41 6.30
N ASN A 40 -13.42 -6.65 5.81
CA ASN A 40 -12.38 -7.13 4.90
C ASN A 40 -12.31 -6.29 3.60
N LEU A 41 -13.46 -5.92 3.05
CA LEU A 41 -13.54 -5.07 1.86
C LEU A 41 -13.03 -3.64 2.12
N GLN A 42 -13.31 -3.09 3.31
CA GLN A 42 -12.81 -1.80 3.76
C GLN A 42 -11.29 -1.82 3.90
N HIS A 43 -10.72 -2.88 4.49
CA HIS A 43 -9.27 -3.09 4.57
C HIS A 43 -8.61 -3.13 3.20
N GLN A 44 -9.15 -3.91 2.26
CA GLN A 44 -8.61 -4.01 0.89
C GLN A 44 -8.61 -2.66 0.16
N ARG A 45 -9.66 -1.85 0.35
CA ARG A 45 -9.73 -0.49 -0.21
C ARG A 45 -8.63 0.40 0.36
N ASP A 46 -8.41 0.35 1.67
CA ASP A 46 -7.41 1.19 2.35
C ASP A 46 -5.98 0.79 1.92
N VAL A 47 -5.71 -0.52 1.83
CA VAL A 47 -4.46 -1.05 1.25
C VAL A 47 -4.27 -0.56 -0.19
N TYR A 48 -5.30 -0.66 -1.03
CA TYR A 48 -5.25 -0.19 -2.41
C TYR A 48 -4.85 1.30 -2.51
N HIS A 49 -5.43 2.16 -1.67
CA HIS A 49 -5.10 3.59 -1.68
C HIS A 49 -3.67 3.86 -1.22
N VAL A 50 -3.19 3.16 -0.19
CA VAL A 50 -1.79 3.26 0.26
C VAL A 50 -0.84 2.83 -0.87
N GLN A 51 -1.12 1.69 -1.50
CA GLN A 51 -0.30 1.20 -2.62
C GLN A 51 -0.27 2.20 -3.79
N GLN A 52 -1.41 2.78 -4.15
CA GLN A 52 -1.52 3.77 -5.23
C GLN A 52 -0.74 5.05 -4.90
N SER A 53 -0.81 5.54 -3.67
CA SER A 53 -0.05 6.72 -3.22
C SER A 53 1.45 6.45 -3.21
N LEU A 54 1.89 5.30 -2.70
CA LEU A 54 3.30 4.90 -2.72
C LEU A 54 3.83 4.74 -4.15
N LEU A 55 3.04 4.13 -5.05
CA LEU A 55 3.40 4.02 -6.46
C LEU A 55 3.64 5.42 -7.08
N GLY A 56 2.71 6.36 -6.84
CA GLY A 56 2.83 7.72 -7.34
C GLY A 56 4.07 8.44 -6.81
N GLU A 57 4.34 8.34 -5.50
CA GLU A 57 5.53 8.92 -4.88
C GLU A 57 6.82 8.35 -5.49
N MET A 58 6.91 7.03 -5.66
CA MET A 58 8.08 6.40 -6.26
C MET A 58 8.27 6.78 -7.73
N GLN A 59 7.19 6.93 -8.50
CA GLN A 59 7.28 7.38 -9.90
C GLN A 59 7.91 8.77 -9.98
N VAL A 60 7.39 9.72 -9.19
CA VAL A 60 7.93 11.09 -9.10
C VAL A 60 9.39 11.08 -8.63
N ASN A 61 9.71 10.31 -7.60
CA ASN A 61 11.08 10.21 -7.09
C ASN A 61 12.04 9.59 -8.10
N THR A 62 11.60 8.58 -8.86
CA THR A 62 12.42 7.98 -9.93
C THR A 62 12.71 8.99 -11.03
N GLU A 63 11.74 9.84 -11.38
CA GLU A 63 11.93 10.95 -12.33
C GLU A 63 12.88 12.02 -11.80
N ARG A 64 12.79 12.38 -10.50
CA ARG A 64 13.72 13.30 -9.86
C ARG A 64 15.14 12.77 -9.81
N LEU A 65 15.34 11.52 -9.40
CA LEU A 65 16.66 10.88 -9.42
C LEU A 65 17.27 10.92 -10.83
N GLN A 66 16.45 10.67 -11.86
CA GLN A 66 16.89 10.77 -13.24
C GLN A 66 17.31 12.21 -13.61
N SER A 67 16.54 13.22 -13.21
CA SER A 67 16.87 14.61 -13.50
C SER A 67 18.12 15.08 -12.76
N TRP A 68 18.38 14.59 -11.55
CA TRP A 68 19.60 14.86 -10.80
C TRP A 68 20.83 14.30 -11.51
N VAL A 69 20.73 13.06 -11.96
CA VAL A 69 21.77 12.40 -12.77
C VAL A 69 22.03 13.18 -14.06
N ASP A 70 20.99 13.60 -14.78
CA ASP A 70 21.13 14.34 -16.03
C ASP A 70 21.67 15.77 -15.81
N GLU A 71 21.38 16.40 -14.67
CA GLU A 71 21.96 17.68 -14.28
C GLU A 71 23.45 17.52 -13.91
N PHE A 72 23.83 16.42 -13.25
CA PHE A 72 25.22 16.14 -12.88
C PHE A 72 26.09 15.95 -14.12
N ASP A 73 25.59 15.16 -15.09
CA ASP A 73 26.33 14.85 -16.32
C ASP A 73 26.63 16.09 -17.18
N LYS A 74 25.85 17.17 -17.06
CA LYS A 74 26.12 18.44 -17.74
C LYS A 74 27.37 19.13 -17.21
N ALA A 75 27.69 18.95 -15.93
CA ALA A 75 28.87 19.54 -15.31
C ALA A 75 29.42 18.65 -14.16
N PRO A 76 30.04 17.49 -14.46
CA PRO A 76 30.43 16.50 -13.45
C PRO A 76 31.52 16.98 -12.48
N GLN A 77 32.26 18.02 -12.86
CA GLN A 77 33.32 18.65 -12.06
C GLN A 77 32.81 19.89 -11.28
N SER A 78 31.53 20.21 -11.40
CA SER A 78 30.92 21.34 -10.68
C SER A 78 30.51 20.91 -9.28
N ASN A 79 30.88 21.73 -8.29
CA ASN A 79 30.41 21.56 -6.91
C ASN A 79 29.01 22.16 -6.67
N SER A 80 28.34 22.70 -7.70
CA SER A 80 27.04 23.37 -7.57
C SER A 80 25.97 22.51 -6.89
N MET A 81 25.96 21.21 -7.15
CA MET A 81 25.02 20.29 -6.51
C MET A 81 25.30 20.10 -5.02
N SER A 82 26.57 19.91 -4.67
CA SER A 82 27.01 19.75 -3.27
C SER A 82 26.72 20.99 -2.41
N MET A 83 26.63 22.17 -3.04
CA MET A 83 26.29 23.43 -2.38
C MET A 83 24.78 23.62 -2.16
N GLN A 84 23.93 22.78 -2.75
CA GLN A 84 22.47 22.89 -2.67
C GLN A 84 21.82 21.54 -2.33
N PRO A 85 22.24 20.85 -1.25
CA PRO A 85 21.78 19.49 -0.96
C PRO A 85 20.25 19.42 -0.75
N ASP A 86 19.63 20.51 -0.30
CA ASP A 86 18.18 20.58 -0.07
C ASP A 86 17.35 20.54 -1.35
N LYS A 87 17.93 20.92 -2.49
CA LYS A 87 17.29 20.81 -3.81
C LYS A 87 17.18 19.35 -4.26
N TYR A 88 18.03 18.48 -3.72
CA TYR A 88 18.15 17.08 -4.11
C TYR A 88 17.67 16.21 -2.95
N GLN A 89 16.37 16.31 -2.62
CA GLN A 89 15.70 15.46 -1.63
C GLN A 89 14.55 14.67 -2.26
N LEU A 90 14.35 13.45 -1.77
CA LEU A 90 13.24 12.60 -2.18
C LEU A 90 11.98 13.01 -1.41
N ASP A 91 10.83 12.93 -2.07
CA ASP A 91 9.55 12.99 -1.37
C ASP A 91 9.36 11.69 -0.59
N THR A 92 9.08 11.78 0.69
CA THR A 92 8.86 10.61 1.55
C THR A 92 7.58 10.72 2.36
N PHE A 93 6.68 11.64 1.99
CA PHE A 93 5.47 11.92 2.76
C PHE A 93 4.59 10.68 2.91
N PHE A 94 4.26 10.01 1.80
CA PHE A 94 3.43 8.82 1.81
C PHE A 94 4.20 7.62 2.36
N TRP A 95 5.49 7.49 2.08
CA TRP A 95 6.31 6.44 2.69
C TRP A 95 6.34 6.53 4.22
N ASN A 96 6.53 7.72 4.78
CA ASN A 96 6.56 7.93 6.22
C ASN A 96 5.16 7.76 6.83
N ALA A 97 4.12 8.29 6.18
CA ALA A 97 2.74 8.09 6.64
C ALA A 97 2.31 6.62 6.62
N ALA A 98 2.75 5.85 5.62
CA ALA A 98 2.41 4.44 5.49
C ALA A 98 3.04 3.58 6.59
N GLN A 99 4.23 3.94 7.09
CA GLN A 99 4.90 3.20 8.19
C GLN A 99 4.09 3.20 9.49
N GLU A 100 3.28 4.23 9.71
CA GLU A 100 2.42 4.37 10.89
C GLU A 100 1.05 3.68 10.72
N GLY A 101 0.67 3.36 9.48
CA GLY A 101 -0.64 2.79 9.15
C GLY A 101 -0.65 1.25 9.18
N SER A 102 -1.78 0.65 9.57
CA SER A 102 -1.91 -0.83 9.57
C SER A 102 -1.89 -1.43 8.16
N ALA A 103 -2.35 -0.67 7.16
CA ALA A 103 -2.45 -1.12 5.78
C ALA A 103 -1.11 -1.52 5.15
N ILE A 104 0.03 -0.99 5.63
CA ILE A 104 1.35 -1.38 5.12
C ILE A 104 1.69 -2.84 5.46
N PHE A 105 1.17 -3.37 6.57
CA PHE A 105 1.40 -4.76 7.00
C PHE A 105 0.58 -5.76 6.19
N GLU A 106 -0.49 -5.29 5.54
CA GLU A 106 -1.33 -6.09 4.65
C GLU A 106 -0.81 -6.09 3.21
N MET A 107 0.12 -5.20 2.87
CA MET A 107 0.79 -5.20 1.57
C MET A 107 1.70 -6.43 1.42
N PRO A 108 1.84 -6.99 0.20
CA PRO A 108 2.81 -8.04 -0.07
C PRO A 108 4.22 -7.62 0.35
N HIS A 109 4.89 -8.45 1.17
CA HIS A 109 6.21 -8.18 1.73
C HIS A 109 7.25 -7.76 0.68
N GLN A 110 7.21 -8.37 -0.51
CA GLN A 110 8.10 -8.05 -1.63
C GLN A 110 8.01 -6.58 -2.08
N TYR A 111 6.83 -5.95 -1.96
CA TYR A 111 6.65 -4.54 -2.31
C TYR A 111 7.19 -3.65 -1.21
N VAL A 112 6.82 -3.90 0.05
CA VAL A 112 7.31 -3.10 1.19
C VAL A 112 8.84 -3.14 1.27
N SER A 113 9.44 -4.32 1.15
CA SER A 113 10.89 -4.49 1.15
C SER A 113 11.55 -3.84 -0.08
N GLY A 114 10.94 -3.96 -1.27
CA GLY A 114 11.42 -3.31 -2.49
C GLY A 114 11.40 -1.77 -2.40
N ILE A 115 10.32 -1.21 -1.88
CA ILE A 115 10.16 0.25 -1.66
C ILE A 115 11.19 0.74 -0.64
N SER A 116 11.32 0.04 0.49
CA SER A 116 12.30 0.36 1.53
C SER A 116 13.74 0.33 0.99
N ALA A 117 14.09 -0.74 0.26
CA ALA A 117 15.41 -0.89 -0.35
C ALA A 117 15.70 0.20 -1.40
N PHE A 118 14.68 0.60 -2.18
CA PHE A 118 14.79 1.72 -3.11
C PHE A 118 15.16 3.01 -2.37
N TYR A 119 14.40 3.40 -1.33
CA TYR A 119 14.66 4.64 -0.59
C TYR A 119 16.03 4.64 0.08
N GLN A 120 16.41 3.53 0.73
CA GLN A 120 17.72 3.41 1.37
C GLN A 120 18.87 3.55 0.37
N ARG A 121 18.76 2.86 -0.78
CA ARG A 121 19.82 2.88 -1.80
C ARG A 121 19.88 4.20 -2.55
N ALA A 122 18.73 4.80 -2.84
CA ALA A 122 18.64 6.11 -3.46
C ALA A 122 19.28 7.17 -2.57
N GLU A 123 18.98 7.16 -1.27
CA GLU A 123 19.56 8.11 -0.31
C GLU A 123 21.08 7.94 -0.17
N TYR A 124 21.54 6.69 -0.07
CA TYR A 124 22.96 6.38 -0.04
C TYR A 124 23.69 6.91 -1.29
N LEU A 125 23.19 6.60 -2.49
CA LEU A 125 23.83 7.05 -3.72
C LEU A 125 23.72 8.57 -3.93
N ARG A 126 22.61 9.18 -3.51
CA ARG A 126 22.45 10.64 -3.47
C ARG A 126 23.53 11.28 -2.60
N SER A 127 23.78 10.76 -1.39
CA SER A 127 24.83 11.29 -0.52
C SER A 127 26.22 11.25 -1.19
N GLN A 128 26.50 10.19 -1.96
CA GLN A 128 27.74 10.07 -2.73
C GLN A 128 27.80 11.04 -3.91
N LEU A 129 26.69 11.20 -4.64
CA LEU A 129 26.57 12.16 -5.74
C LEU A 129 26.85 13.58 -5.26
N LEU A 130 26.34 13.93 -4.08
CA LEU A 130 26.45 15.27 -3.50
C LEU A 130 27.71 15.48 -2.65
N SER A 131 28.56 14.45 -2.51
CA SER A 131 29.78 14.52 -1.68
C SER A 131 30.83 15.52 -2.20
N GLY A 132 30.75 15.90 -3.48
CA GLY A 132 31.80 16.67 -4.17
C GLY A 132 33.07 15.87 -4.47
N ASN A 133 33.09 14.57 -4.16
CA ASN A 133 34.23 13.71 -4.45
C ASN A 133 34.25 13.33 -5.96
N PRO A 134 35.31 13.70 -6.70
CA PRO A 134 35.39 13.50 -8.16
C PRO A 134 35.47 12.02 -8.56
N PHE A 135 35.74 11.11 -7.64
CA PHE A 135 35.79 9.67 -7.90
C PHE A 135 34.50 8.93 -7.52
N GLU A 136 33.77 9.42 -6.52
CA GLU A 136 32.55 8.78 -6.02
C GLU A 136 31.31 9.31 -6.74
N ALA A 137 31.22 10.62 -6.97
CA ALA A 137 30.05 11.23 -7.59
C ALA A 137 29.74 10.68 -8.99
N PRO A 138 30.71 10.47 -9.91
CA PRO A 138 30.42 9.85 -11.20
C PRO A 138 29.92 8.41 -11.08
N LYS A 139 30.49 7.62 -10.17
CA LYS A 139 30.04 6.24 -9.91
C LYS A 139 28.64 6.22 -9.31
N ALA A 140 28.33 7.18 -8.44
CA ALA A 140 27.00 7.34 -7.87
C ALA A 140 25.97 7.73 -8.93
N SER A 141 26.31 8.63 -9.85
CA SER A 141 25.47 9.01 -11.00
C SER A 141 25.11 7.78 -11.84
N GLU A 142 26.10 6.96 -12.21
CA GLU A 142 25.89 5.73 -12.97
C GLU A 142 24.98 4.73 -12.22
N LYS A 143 25.27 4.50 -10.93
CA LYS A 143 24.46 3.60 -10.10
C LYS A 143 23.04 4.11 -9.86
N LEU A 144 22.84 5.42 -9.76
CA LEU A 144 21.51 6.02 -9.67
C LEU A 144 20.73 5.79 -10.95
N ARG A 145 21.37 5.95 -12.12
CA ARG A 145 20.74 5.66 -13.42
C ARG A 145 20.33 4.18 -13.55
N GLN A 146 21.18 3.28 -13.07
CA GLN A 146 20.86 1.85 -13.02
C GLN A 146 19.67 1.60 -12.07
N LEU A 147 19.72 2.14 -10.85
CA LEU A 147 18.65 2.03 -9.86
C LEU A 147 17.31 2.54 -10.40
N THR A 148 17.26 3.71 -11.04
CA THR A 148 16.03 4.27 -11.60
C THR A 148 15.48 3.41 -12.74
N THR A 149 16.37 2.86 -13.58
CA THR A 149 16.00 1.99 -14.70
C THR A 149 15.44 0.66 -14.20
N GLU A 150 16.13 -0.01 -13.28
CA GLU A 150 15.69 -1.26 -12.65
C GLU A 150 14.38 -1.08 -11.91
N THR A 151 14.26 -0.03 -11.11
CA THR A 151 13.05 0.30 -10.35
C THR A 151 11.86 0.49 -11.29
N ARG A 152 12.03 1.22 -12.41
CA ARG A 152 10.96 1.46 -13.38
C ARG A 152 10.52 0.18 -14.09
N ILE A 153 11.46 -0.63 -14.56
CA ILE A 153 11.17 -1.80 -15.40
C ILE A 153 10.63 -2.98 -14.57
N GLN A 154 11.13 -3.16 -13.35
CA GLN A 154 10.79 -4.31 -12.52
C GLN A 154 9.79 -3.91 -11.43
N LEU A 155 10.19 -3.07 -10.48
CA LEU A 155 9.40 -2.83 -9.27
C LEU A 155 8.10 -2.06 -9.56
N LEU A 156 8.20 -0.88 -10.19
CA LEU A 156 7.03 -0.03 -10.45
C LEU A 156 6.04 -0.71 -11.39
N LYS A 157 6.54 -1.40 -12.42
CA LYS A 157 5.69 -2.17 -13.34
C LYS A 157 4.91 -3.26 -12.61
N ASN A 158 5.57 -4.03 -11.74
CA ASN A 158 4.94 -5.12 -11.00
C ASN A 158 3.91 -4.58 -9.99
N ILE A 159 4.24 -3.51 -9.26
CA ILE A 159 3.32 -2.86 -8.33
C ILE A 159 2.11 -2.29 -9.09
N GLN A 160 2.33 -1.61 -10.21
CA GLN A 160 1.25 -1.05 -11.03
C GLN A 160 0.32 -2.13 -11.58
N GLN A 161 0.86 -3.25 -12.05
CA GLN A 161 0.05 -4.38 -12.50
C GLN A 161 -0.80 -4.92 -11.34
N HIS A 162 -0.19 -5.15 -10.18
CA HIS A 162 -0.89 -5.62 -9.00
C HIS A 162 -2.03 -4.69 -8.56
N ILE A 163 -1.77 -3.39 -8.50
CA ILE A 163 -2.78 -2.38 -8.16
C ILE A 163 -3.92 -2.38 -9.18
N THR A 164 -3.61 -2.58 -10.47
CA THR A 164 -4.63 -2.66 -11.52
C THR A 164 -5.53 -3.89 -11.34
N GLU A 165 -4.94 -5.04 -11.02
CA GLU A 165 -5.69 -6.27 -10.74
C GLU A 165 -6.57 -6.10 -9.48
N GLN A 166 -6.03 -5.51 -8.42
CA GLN A 166 -6.78 -5.20 -7.21
C GLN A 166 -7.94 -4.23 -7.49
N LYS A 167 -7.70 -3.17 -8.27
CA LYS A 167 -8.76 -2.23 -8.68
C LYS A 167 -9.92 -2.94 -9.37
N GLN A 168 -9.63 -3.86 -10.29
CA GLN A 168 -10.67 -4.62 -10.99
C GLN A 168 -11.48 -5.51 -10.03
N GLN A 169 -10.85 -6.06 -8.99
CA GLN A 169 -11.54 -6.85 -7.97
C GLN A 169 -12.44 -5.97 -7.10
N LEU A 170 -11.95 -4.80 -6.69
CA LEU A 170 -12.70 -3.82 -5.89
C LEU A 170 -13.87 -3.20 -6.67
N GLN A 171 -13.73 -3.00 -7.98
CA GLN A 171 -14.83 -2.53 -8.84
C GLN A 171 -15.95 -3.57 -8.97
N LYS A 172 -15.61 -4.86 -9.07
CA LYS A 172 -16.60 -5.96 -9.10
C LYS A 172 -17.40 -6.06 -7.80
N THR A 173 -16.83 -5.63 -6.69
CA THR A 173 -17.46 -5.64 -5.37
C THR A 173 -18.17 -4.31 -5.03
N GLY A 174 -18.08 -3.30 -5.88
CA GLY A 174 -18.83 -2.04 -5.78
C GLY A 174 -18.25 -1.00 -4.81
N LEU A 175 -16.96 -1.09 -4.48
CA LEU A 175 -16.31 -0.23 -3.48
C LEU A 175 -15.60 1.00 -4.07
N ILE A 176 -15.32 0.98 -5.37
CA ILE A 176 -14.71 2.05 -6.19
C ILE A 176 -15.13 1.89 -7.65
#